data_AF-A0A6C0M196-F1
#
_entry.id   AF-A0A6C0M196-F1
#
_cell.length_a   1.000
_cell.length_b   1.000
_cell.length_c   1.000
_cell.angle_alpha   90.00
_cell.angle_beta   90.00
_cell.angle_gamma   90.00
#
_symmetry.space_group_name_H-M   'P 1'
#
loop_
_entity.id
_entity.type
_entity.pdbx_description
1 polymer ?
#
loop_
_entity_poly.entity_id
_entity_poly.type
_entity_poly.pdbx_seq_one_letter_code
_entity_poly.pdbx_strand_id
1 'polypeptide(L)'
;MNTQRGGAAAPNANNANSANSGNNNGNNNGNNSGNNNASYRLPSTLCMNHAIKLAIVEDKPIMMDYWTASLDKSVVIGVGENKEKLLVKSEEEYTSTIAKIFKVETEYIIMTENSIYLVSNEIPTKRINI
;
A
#
# COMPACT_ATOMS: atom_id res chain seq x y z
N MET A 1 -52.36 29.53 -1.24
CA MET A 1 -51.42 28.52 -1.78
C MET A 1 -50.75 27.79 -0.64
N ASN A 2 -51.17 26.56 -0.33
CA ASN A 2 -50.25 25.59 0.26
C ASN A 2 -50.71 24.17 -0.08
N THR A 3 -49.77 23.37 -0.56
CA THR A 3 -50.01 22.15 -1.34
C THR A 3 -50.05 20.92 -0.45
N GLN A 4 -50.94 20.00 -0.81
CA GLN A 4 -51.27 18.73 -0.15
C GLN A 4 -50.29 17.59 -0.53
N ARG A 5 -50.37 16.49 0.23
CA ARG A 5 -49.86 15.10 0.03
C ARG A 5 -48.65 14.78 0.94
N GLY A 6 -48.73 13.88 1.92
CA GLY A 6 -49.08 12.44 1.85
C GLY A 6 -47.79 11.65 1.56
N GLY A 7 -47.38 10.56 2.21
CA GLY A 7 -47.89 9.68 3.26
C GLY A 7 -46.84 8.57 3.49
N ALA A 8 -47.19 7.59 4.34
CA ALA A 8 -46.56 6.28 4.55
C ALA A 8 -45.25 6.20 5.37
N ALA A 9 -45.40 5.84 6.65
CA ALA A 9 -44.38 5.19 7.46
C ALA A 9 -44.21 3.73 6.99
N ALA A 10 -42.96 3.27 6.84
CA ALA A 10 -42.61 1.86 6.65
C ALA A 10 -41.85 1.34 7.89
N PRO A 11 -42.06 0.07 8.29
CA PRO A 11 -41.66 -0.43 9.60
C PRO A 11 -40.20 -0.88 9.69
N ASN A 12 -39.66 -0.75 10.91
CA ASN A 12 -38.37 -1.25 11.38
C ASN A 12 -38.26 -2.77 11.27
N ALA A 13 -37.27 -3.28 10.53
CA ALA A 13 -36.95 -4.70 10.44
C ALA A 13 -35.70 -5.02 11.29
N ASN A 14 -35.93 -5.25 12.59
CA ASN A 14 -34.98 -5.94 13.46
C ASN A 14 -35.19 -7.46 13.37
N ASN A 15 -34.05 -8.18 13.41
CA ASN A 15 -33.88 -9.56 13.84
C ASN A 15 -34.19 -10.68 12.84
N ALA A 16 -33.11 -11.27 12.29
CA ALA A 16 -33.08 -12.67 11.88
C ALA A 16 -31.76 -13.30 12.38
N ASN A 17 -31.80 -13.79 13.61
CA ASN A 17 -30.86 -14.79 14.12
C ASN A 17 -31.09 -16.10 13.33
N SER A 18 -30.05 -16.62 12.66
CA SER A 18 -29.97 -18.04 12.32
C SER A 18 -28.53 -18.50 12.47
N ALA A 19 -28.28 -19.17 13.59
CA ALA A 19 -27.12 -20.01 13.77
C ALA A 19 -27.20 -21.19 12.80
N ASN A 20 -26.16 -21.41 12.00
CA ASN A 20 -25.90 -22.74 11.45
C ASN A 20 -24.47 -23.15 11.78
N SER A 21 -24.38 -24.01 12.79
CA SER A 21 -23.23 -24.82 13.14
C SER A 21 -23.05 -25.88 12.05
N GLY A 22 -22.03 -25.72 11.21
CA GLY A 22 -21.57 -26.72 10.25
C GLY A 22 -20.12 -27.10 10.54
N ASN A 23 -19.93 -28.09 11.40
CA ASN A 23 -18.65 -28.73 11.65
C ASN A 23 -18.31 -29.65 10.46
N ASN A 24 -17.30 -29.31 9.66
CA ASN A 24 -16.78 -30.20 8.62
C ASN A 24 -15.30 -30.49 8.87
N ASN A 25 -15.07 -31.61 9.56
CA ASN A 25 -13.78 -32.28 9.61
C ASN A 25 -13.57 -33.01 8.26
N GLY A 26 -12.78 -32.39 7.39
CA GLY A 26 -12.38 -32.95 6.09
C GLY A 26 -10.86 -33.07 6.03
N ASN A 27 -10.35 -34.25 6.34
CA ASN A 27 -8.94 -34.61 6.24
C ASN A 27 -8.60 -34.79 4.75
N ASN A 28 -7.88 -33.85 4.14
CA ASN A 28 -7.39 -33.97 2.76
C ASN A 28 -5.86 -33.84 2.73
N ASN A 29 -5.22 -35.00 2.70
CA ASN A 29 -3.81 -35.15 2.34
C ASN A 29 -3.68 -35.02 0.82
N GLY A 30 -3.27 -33.84 0.35
CA GLY A 30 -3.06 -33.55 -1.05
C GLY A 30 -1.79 -32.72 -1.24
N ASN A 31 -0.78 -33.33 -1.87
CA ASN A 31 0.46 -32.67 -2.31
C ASN A 31 0.13 -31.39 -3.08
N ASN A 32 0.37 -30.23 -2.47
CA ASN A 32 0.32 -28.95 -3.17
C ASN A 32 1.70 -28.67 -3.79
N SER A 33 1.85 -29.03 -5.07
CA SER A 33 2.86 -28.43 -5.94
C SER A 33 2.63 -26.91 -5.94
N GLY A 34 3.60 -26.18 -5.39
CA GLY A 34 3.51 -24.76 -5.09
C GLY A 34 3.36 -23.88 -6.32
N ASN A 35 2.13 -23.43 -6.58
CA ASN A 35 1.90 -22.15 -7.24
C ASN A 35 2.00 -21.06 -6.17
N ASN A 36 3.21 -20.50 -6.01
CA ASN A 36 3.46 -19.33 -5.18
C ASN A 36 2.79 -18.10 -5.81
N ASN A 37 1.47 -18.01 -5.73
CA ASN A 37 0.77 -16.76 -5.94
C ASN A 37 1.10 -15.88 -4.72
N ALA A 38 2.24 -15.20 -4.76
CA ALA A 38 2.65 -14.26 -3.72
C ALA A 38 1.59 -13.15 -3.63
N SER A 39 0.71 -13.25 -2.64
CA SER A 39 -0.26 -12.21 -2.35
C SER A 39 0.47 -11.08 -1.65
N TYR A 40 0.77 -10.01 -2.38
CA TYR A 40 1.35 -8.81 -1.80
C TYR A 40 0.31 -8.11 -0.93
N ARG A 41 0.71 -7.77 0.31
CA ARG A 41 -0.12 -6.93 1.18
C ARG A 41 -0.28 -5.54 0.56
N LEU A 42 -1.42 -4.91 0.81
CA LEU A 42 -1.60 -3.50 0.51
C LEU A 42 -0.89 -2.63 1.55
N PRO A 43 -0.51 -1.38 1.19
CA PRO A 43 -0.15 -0.37 2.17
C PRO A 43 -1.29 -0.12 3.16
N SER A 44 -0.97 0.29 4.38
CA SER A 44 -1.97 0.70 5.36
C SER A 44 -2.87 1.83 4.83
N THR A 45 -4.14 1.84 5.25
CA THR A 45 -5.10 2.89 4.87
C THR A 45 -4.60 4.28 5.28
N LEU A 46 -3.92 4.38 6.43
CA LEU A 46 -3.33 5.64 6.90
C LEU A 46 -2.21 6.12 5.95
N CYS A 47 -1.32 5.21 5.52
CA CYS A 47 -0.28 5.53 4.54
C CYS A 47 -0.89 6.02 3.22
N MET A 48 -1.91 5.33 2.70
CA MET A 48 -2.60 5.76 1.46
C MET A 48 -3.24 7.14 1.59
N ASN A 49 -3.93 7.41 2.71
CA ASN A 49 -4.54 8.72 2.95
C ASN A 49 -3.49 9.84 2.99
N HIS A 50 -2.35 9.59 3.64
CA HIS A 50 -1.24 10.55 3.67
C HIS A 50 -0.60 10.75 2.29
N ALA A 51 -0.38 9.67 1.54
CA ALA A 51 0.18 9.74 0.19
C ALA A 51 -0.73 10.53 -0.77
N ILE A 52 -2.04 10.28 -0.74
CA ILE A 52 -3.02 11.02 -1.53
C ILE A 52 -3.03 12.51 -1.15
N LYS A 53 -3.00 12.83 0.15
CA LYS A 53 -2.91 14.22 0.60
C LYS A 53 -1.66 14.92 0.07
N LEU A 54 -0.51 14.25 0.10
CA LEU A 54 0.74 14.79 -0.44
C LEU A 54 0.67 14.97 -1.95
N ALA A 55 0.12 14.00 -2.69
CA ALA A 55 -0.04 14.09 -4.13
C ALA A 55 -0.90 15.29 -4.56
N ILE A 56 -1.99 15.56 -3.83
CA ILE A 56 -2.87 16.72 -4.08
C ILE A 56 -2.14 18.05 -3.79
N VAL A 57 -1.44 18.13 -2.65
CA VAL A 57 -0.80 19.38 -2.21
C VAL A 57 0.42 19.74 -3.05
N GLU A 58 1.20 18.73 -3.43
CA GLU A 58 2.47 18.90 -4.13
C GLU A 58 2.33 18.79 -5.66
N ASP A 59 1.14 18.41 -6.15
CA ASP A 59 0.85 18.12 -7.57
C ASP A 59 1.82 17.09 -8.17
N LYS A 60 1.97 15.95 -7.49
CA LYS A 60 2.89 14.87 -7.87
C LYS A 60 2.17 13.53 -8.03
N PRO A 61 2.43 12.78 -9.12
CA PRO A 61 1.90 11.43 -9.27
C PRO A 61 2.44 10.47 -8.21
N ILE A 62 1.58 9.54 -7.77
CA ILE A 62 1.96 8.42 -6.92
C ILE A 62 2.37 7.24 -7.82
N MET A 63 3.61 6.81 -7.68
CA MET A 63 4.22 5.69 -8.40
C MET A 63 4.31 4.47 -7.47
N MET A 64 3.70 3.36 -7.89
CA MET A 64 3.57 2.13 -7.09
C MET A 64 4.46 0.97 -7.58
N ASP A 65 5.29 1.22 -8.57
CA ASP A 65 6.23 0.28 -9.20
C ASP A 65 7.30 -0.27 -8.25
N TYR A 66 7.62 0.45 -7.17
CA TYR A 66 8.57 0.01 -6.13
C TYR A 66 7.91 -0.77 -4.97
N TRP A 67 6.58 -0.84 -4.89
CA TRP A 67 5.90 -1.40 -3.72
C TRP A 67 6.22 -2.89 -3.52
N THR A 68 5.92 -3.72 -4.52
CA THR A 68 6.14 -5.17 -4.44
C THR A 68 7.62 -5.51 -4.29
N ALA A 69 8.47 -4.85 -5.08
CA ALA A 69 9.92 -5.02 -5.02
C ALA A 69 10.49 -4.67 -3.63
N SER A 70 9.90 -3.69 -2.93
CA SER A 70 10.32 -3.34 -1.56
C SER A 70 9.93 -4.40 -0.53
N LEU A 71 8.84 -5.13 -0.76
CA LEU A 71 8.44 -6.28 0.06
C LEU A 71 9.37 -7.48 -0.18
N ASP A 72 9.76 -7.69 -1.43
CA ASP A 72 10.71 -8.75 -1.84
C ASP A 72 12.16 -8.44 -1.48
N LYS A 73 12.42 -7.22 -1.00
CA LYS A 73 13.77 -6.73 -0.66
C LYS A 73 14.72 -6.76 -1.89
N SER A 74 14.16 -6.64 -3.09
CA SER A 74 14.90 -6.57 -4.36
C SER A 74 15.29 -5.14 -4.75
N VAL A 75 14.68 -4.13 -4.12
CA VAL A 75 15.08 -2.71 -4.21
C VAL A 75 15.72 -2.26 -2.90
N VAL A 76 16.57 -1.24 -2.98
CA VAL A 76 17.24 -0.65 -1.81
C VAL A 76 17.09 0.87 -1.79
N ILE A 77 17.20 1.46 -0.61
CA ILE A 77 17.54 2.89 -0.48
C ILE A 77 19.05 3.00 -0.60
N GLY A 78 19.50 3.54 -1.73
CA GLY A 78 20.89 3.90 -1.96
C GLY A 78 21.28 5.14 -1.18
N VAL A 79 22.47 5.16 -0.56
CA VAL A 79 23.08 6.34 0.05
C VAL A 79 24.39 6.61 -0.68
N GLY A 80 24.43 7.71 -1.42
CA GLY A 80 25.62 8.18 -2.14
C GLY A 80 26.63 8.90 -1.23
N GLU A 81 27.76 9.28 -1.81
CA GLU A 81 28.89 9.91 -1.08
C GLU A 81 28.49 11.24 -0.42
N ASN A 82 27.68 12.05 -1.11
CA ASN A 82 27.19 13.34 -0.62
C ASN A 82 26.00 13.22 0.36
N LYS A 83 25.73 12.02 0.89
CA LYS A 83 24.54 11.69 1.71
C LYS A 83 23.21 11.84 0.98
N GLU A 84 23.24 12.02 -0.34
CA GLU A 84 22.06 11.95 -1.18
C GLU A 84 21.50 10.52 -1.17
N LYS A 85 20.18 10.42 -1.24
CA LYS A 85 19.48 9.14 -1.21
C LYS A 85 18.67 8.96 -2.48
N LEU A 86 18.57 7.74 -2.97
CA LEU A 86 17.72 7.39 -4.11
C LEU A 86 17.19 5.97 -3.95
N LEU A 87 16.10 5.65 -4.62
CA LEU A 87 15.64 4.26 -4.73
C LEU A 87 16.38 3.59 -5.89
N VAL A 88 16.97 2.42 -5.61
CA VAL A 88 17.71 1.64 -6.59
C VAL A 88 17.03 0.30 -6.77
N LYS A 89 16.62 0.01 -8.00
CA LYS A 89 16.12 -1.31 -8.41
C LYS A 89 17.17 -2.11 -9.15
N SER A 90 17.98 -1.44 -9.97
CA SER A 90 19.17 -1.99 -10.62
C SER A 90 20.17 -0.86 -10.90
N GLU A 91 21.32 -1.18 -11.50
CA GLU A 91 22.31 -0.18 -11.92
C GLU A 91 21.76 0.81 -12.97
N GLU A 92 20.81 0.35 -13.79
CA GLU A 92 20.19 1.16 -14.86
C GLU A 92 18.84 1.76 -14.43
N GLU A 93 18.18 1.18 -13.41
CA GLU A 93 16.87 1.59 -12.94
C GLU A 93 16.95 2.14 -11.52
N TYR A 94 16.98 3.46 -11.42
CA TYR A 94 16.97 4.20 -10.17
C TYR A 94 16.14 5.47 -10.29
N THR A 95 15.71 6.01 -9.15
CA THR A 95 14.98 7.27 -9.10
C THR A 95 15.93 8.47 -9.04
N SER A 96 15.41 9.66 -9.32
CA SER A 96 16.06 10.90 -8.90
C SER A 96 16.26 10.95 -7.39
N THR A 97 17.11 11.88 -6.94
CA THR A 97 17.40 12.10 -5.52
C THR A 97 16.12 12.31 -4.71
N ILE A 98 16.04 11.61 -3.58
CA ILE A 98 14.97 11.70 -2.61
C ILE A 98 15.08 13.04 -1.89
N ALA A 99 14.03 13.84 -2.01
CA ALA A 99 13.89 15.11 -1.31
C ALA A 99 13.40 14.92 0.13
N LYS A 100 12.46 13.97 0.36
CA LYS A 100 11.90 13.73 1.68
C LYS A 100 11.42 12.29 1.85
N ILE A 101 11.54 11.77 3.07
CA ILE A 101 11.01 10.46 3.47
C ILE A 101 10.12 10.66 4.68
N PHE A 102 8.88 10.17 4.59
CA PHE A 102 7.95 10.13 5.72
C PHE A 102 7.74 8.68 6.14
N LYS A 103 7.86 8.39 7.44
CA LYS A 103 7.47 7.09 7.99
C LYS A 103 6.01 7.14 8.42
N VAL A 104 5.21 6.22 7.92
CA VAL A 104 3.82 6.01 8.34
C VAL A 104 3.68 4.52 8.65
N GLU A 105 3.46 4.19 9.92
CA GLU A 105 3.35 2.80 10.38
C GLU A 105 4.48 1.89 9.87
N THR A 106 4.16 0.99 8.94
CA THR A 106 5.06 -0.02 8.36
C THR A 106 5.53 0.34 6.96
N GLU A 107 5.37 1.60 6.56
CA GLU A 107 5.63 2.10 5.23
C GLU A 107 6.48 3.38 5.26
N TYR A 108 7.17 3.62 4.15
CA TYR A 108 7.73 4.92 3.82
C TYR A 108 7.00 5.52 2.63
N ILE A 109 6.66 6.80 2.74
CA ILE A 109 6.29 7.66 1.61
C ILE A 109 7.55 8.44 1.23
N ILE A 110 8.06 8.18 0.03
CA ILE A 110 9.29 8.75 -0.49
C ILE A 110 8.94 9.77 -1.55
N MET A 111 9.44 10.99 -1.41
CA MET A 111 9.18 12.06 -2.35
C MET A 111 10.47 12.44 -3.06
N THR A 112 10.42 12.47 -4.39
CA THR A 112 11.45 13.06 -5.26
C THR A 112 10.98 14.43 -5.74
N GLU A 113 11.70 15.02 -6.70
CA GLU A 113 11.29 16.27 -7.34
C GLU A 113 9.92 16.16 -8.00
N ASN A 114 9.66 15.09 -8.76
CA ASN A 114 8.48 14.99 -9.64
C ASN A 114 7.54 13.83 -9.31
N SER A 115 7.83 13.01 -8.30
CA SER A 115 7.01 11.83 -7.99
C SER A 115 7.02 11.46 -6.51
N ILE A 116 5.98 10.72 -6.11
CA ILE A 116 5.84 10.13 -4.78
C ILE A 116 5.85 8.60 -4.93
N TYR A 117 6.65 7.91 -4.14
CA TYR A 117 6.74 6.45 -4.10
C TYR A 117 6.31 5.93 -2.73
N LEU A 118 5.71 4.73 -2.71
CA LEU A 118 5.44 3.99 -1.48
C LEU A 118 6.31 2.74 -1.44
N VAL A 119 6.95 2.51 -0.30
CA VAL A 119 7.75 1.31 -0.05
C VAL A 119 7.51 0.78 1.36
N SER A 120 7.76 -0.51 1.58
CA SER A 120 7.81 -1.10 2.92
C SER A 120 8.91 -0.43 3.75
N ASN A 121 8.68 -0.25 5.06
CA ASN A 121 9.71 0.27 5.95
C ASN A 121 10.87 -0.73 6.17
N GLU A 122 10.67 -1.99 5.77
CA GLU A 122 11.68 -3.06 5.79
C GLU A 122 12.64 -3.00 4.59
N ILE A 123 12.48 -2.01 3.70
CA ILE A 123 13.38 -1.83 2.56
C ILE A 123 14.84 -1.67 3.05
N PRO A 124 15.79 -2.46 2.51
CA PRO A 124 17.18 -2.36 2.90
C PRO A 124 17.81 -1.03 2.49
N THR A 125 18.78 -0.55 3.28
CA THR A 125 19.59 0.63 2.94
C THR A 125 21.03 0.20 2.66
N LYS A 126 21.61 0.65 1.56
CA LYS A 126 22.99 0.33 1.17
C LYS A 126 23.76 1.58 0.78
N ARG A 127 25.06 1.63 1.12
CA ARG A 127 25.98 2.62 0.54
C ARG A 127 26.29 2.20 -0.88
N ILE A 128 26.25 3.15 -1.80
CA ILE A 128 26.52 2.93 -3.22
C ILE A 128 27.44 4.03 -3.72
N ASN A 129 28.34 3.65 -4.61
CA ASN A 129 29.16 4.59 -5.38
C ASN A 129 28.57 4.56 -6.79
N ILE A 130 27.81 5.60 -7.12
CA ILE A 130 27.26 5.84 -8.46
C ILE A 130 28.15 6.86 -9.15
#